data_AF-A0A087S8Z7-F1
#
_entry.id   AF-A0A087S8Z7-F1
#
_cell.length_a   1.000
_cell.length_b   1.000
_cell.length_c   1.000
_cell.angle_alpha   90.00
_cell.angle_beta   90.00
_cell.angle_gamma   90.00
#
_symmetry.space_group_name_H-M   'P 1'
#
loop_
_entity.id
_entity.type
_entity.pdbx_description
1 polymer ?
#
loop_
_entity_poly.entity_id
_entity_poly.type
_entity_poly.pdbx_seq_one_letter_code
_entity_poly.pdbx_strand_id
1 'polypeptide(L)'
;MGKRPLVRRRGRGGNQFRSTSTGKVGTKANYPRFPLSEQHEGEIIDLVHERGREAPLAKVRFEDGSVSFVPAVLGAKVGETLQFGLKSKIEKGNVISIQNIPDGTIVCNIEKHF
;
A
#
# COMPACT_ATOMS: atom_id res chain seq x y z
N MET A 1 -39.34 18.40 -19.56
CA MET A 1 -38.25 17.40 -19.44
C MET A 1 -37.51 17.64 -18.12
N GLY A 2 -37.17 16.61 -17.36
CA GLY A 2 -36.58 16.75 -16.01
C GLY A 2 -35.08 17.11 -16.00
N LYS A 3 -34.59 17.62 -14.86
CA LYS A 3 -33.16 17.88 -14.65
C LYS A 3 -32.37 16.57 -14.55
N ARG A 4 -31.07 16.61 -14.86
CA ARG A 4 -30.18 15.44 -14.78
C ARG A 4 -30.01 14.96 -13.32
N PRO A 5 -30.10 13.65 -13.04
CA PRO A 5 -29.78 13.08 -11.72
C PRO A 5 -28.34 13.34 -11.28
N LEU A 6 -28.12 13.33 -9.97
CA LEU A 6 -26.82 13.65 -9.35
C LEU A 6 -25.70 12.71 -9.81
N VAL A 7 -25.97 11.40 -9.99
CA VAL A 7 -24.98 10.42 -10.45
C VAL A 7 -24.42 10.78 -11.83
N ARG A 8 -25.26 11.30 -12.74
CA ARG A 8 -24.80 11.78 -14.07
C ARG A 8 -23.94 13.02 -13.97
N ARG A 9 -24.20 13.91 -12.99
CA ARG A 9 -23.36 15.09 -12.73
C ARG A 9 -22.01 14.67 -12.15
N ARG A 10 -22.00 13.67 -11.25
CA ARG A 10 -20.78 13.10 -10.67
C ARG A 10 -19.89 12.46 -11.73
N GLY A 11 -20.46 11.68 -12.66
CA GLY A 11 -19.72 11.04 -13.76
C GLY A 11 -19.02 12.02 -14.72
N ARG A 12 -19.52 13.26 -14.85
CA ARG A 12 -18.82 14.32 -15.61
C ARG A 12 -17.54 14.79 -14.91
N GLY A 13 -17.40 14.57 -13.60
CA GLY A 13 -16.20 14.91 -12.84
C GLY A 13 -15.94 16.42 -12.72
N GLY A 14 -16.99 17.23 -12.51
CA GLY A 14 -16.80 18.64 -12.14
C GLY A 14 -16.11 18.80 -10.79
N ASN A 15 -15.52 19.97 -10.50
CA ASN A 15 -14.73 20.21 -9.28
C ASN A 15 -15.47 19.88 -7.98
N GLN A 16 -16.81 19.98 -7.95
CA GLN A 16 -17.64 19.64 -6.78
C GLN A 16 -17.62 18.13 -6.43
N PHE A 17 -17.21 17.29 -7.37
CA PHE A 17 -17.22 15.83 -7.24
C PHE A 17 -15.82 15.21 -7.30
N ARG A 18 -14.78 16.00 -7.57
CA ARG A 18 -13.40 15.52 -7.61
C ARG A 18 -12.84 15.42 -6.20
N SER A 19 -12.11 14.34 -5.93
CA SER A 19 -11.29 14.26 -4.72
C SER A 19 -10.14 15.26 -4.81
N THR A 20 -9.86 15.95 -3.72
CA THR A 20 -8.67 16.79 -3.60
C THR A 20 -7.42 15.93 -3.56
N SER A 21 -6.37 16.33 -4.27
CA SER A 21 -5.03 15.71 -4.18
C SER A 21 -4.20 16.25 -3.01
N THR A 22 -4.63 17.35 -2.39
CA THR A 22 -3.94 17.97 -1.25
C THR A 22 -3.81 17.00 -0.08
N GLY A 23 -2.56 16.78 0.38
CA GLY A 23 -2.26 15.88 1.50
C GLY A 23 -2.21 14.40 1.13
N LYS A 24 -2.20 14.05 -0.17
CA LYS A 24 -1.87 12.70 -0.65
C LYS A 24 -0.36 12.48 -0.61
N VAL A 25 0.07 11.30 -0.18
CA VAL A 25 1.47 10.96 0.07
C VAL A 25 1.91 9.91 -0.95
N GLY A 26 2.94 10.24 -1.74
CA GLY A 26 3.37 9.39 -2.85
C GLY A 26 2.31 9.27 -3.94
N THR A 27 2.62 8.46 -4.96
CA THR A 27 1.70 8.26 -6.09
C THR A 27 0.62 7.21 -5.75
N LYS A 28 1.04 6.09 -5.13
CA LYS A 28 0.19 4.96 -4.74
C LYS A 28 0.79 4.23 -3.55
N ALA A 29 -0.06 3.67 -2.69
CA ALA A 29 0.34 2.77 -1.62
C ALA A 29 0.40 1.32 -2.13
N ASN A 30 1.34 1.05 -3.05
CA ASN A 30 1.51 -0.25 -3.70
C ASN A 30 2.86 -0.85 -3.31
N TYR A 31 2.97 -2.17 -3.45
CA TYR A 31 4.28 -2.82 -3.41
C TYR A 31 5.15 -2.36 -4.59
N PRO A 32 6.47 -2.26 -4.39
CA PRO A 32 7.41 -2.10 -5.50
C PRO A 32 7.32 -3.33 -6.41
N ARG A 33 7.62 -3.13 -7.70
CA ARG A 33 7.67 -4.24 -8.66
C ARG A 33 9.03 -4.92 -8.56
N PHE A 34 9.06 -6.05 -7.87
CA PHE A 34 10.24 -6.90 -7.76
C PHE A 34 10.07 -8.20 -8.57
N PRO A 35 11.14 -8.71 -9.20
CA PRO A 35 11.14 -10.06 -9.77
C PRO A 35 10.90 -11.13 -8.68
N LEU A 36 10.11 -12.16 -8.99
CA LEU A 36 9.79 -13.24 -8.03
C LEU A 36 11.03 -14.03 -7.54
N SER A 37 12.10 -14.03 -8.33
CA SER A 37 13.37 -14.68 -8.00
C SER A 37 14.16 -13.96 -6.92
N GLU A 38 13.89 -12.68 -6.71
CA GLU A 38 14.67 -11.82 -5.83
C GLU A 38 14.11 -11.82 -4.40
N GLN A 39 14.96 -11.45 -3.46
CA GLN A 39 14.59 -11.14 -2.08
C GLN A 39 15.07 -9.74 -1.81
N HIS A 40 14.19 -8.91 -1.25
CA HIS A 40 14.55 -7.56 -0.86
C HIS A 40 14.20 -7.33 0.60
N GLU A 41 15.07 -6.62 1.29
CA GLU A 41 14.79 -6.11 2.62
C GLU A 41 14.53 -4.59 2.54
N GLY A 42 13.56 -4.15 3.34
CA GLY A 42 13.17 -2.75 3.42
C GLY A 42 13.03 -2.32 4.87
N GLU A 43 13.67 -1.23 5.25
CA GLU A 43 13.58 -0.64 6.58
C GLU A 43 12.43 0.37 6.64
N ILE A 44 11.59 0.29 7.66
CA ILE A 44 10.58 1.32 7.94
C ILE A 44 11.28 2.56 8.48
N ILE A 45 11.37 3.61 7.66
CA ILE A 45 12.01 4.87 8.06
C ILE A 45 11.04 5.87 8.69
N ASP A 46 9.73 5.74 8.44
CA ASP A 46 8.72 6.64 9.00
C ASP A 46 7.30 6.02 8.93
N LEU A 47 6.39 6.50 9.78
CA LEU A 47 4.96 6.18 9.76
C LEU A 47 4.17 7.46 9.49
N VAL A 48 3.61 7.58 8.29
CA VAL A 48 3.05 8.82 7.76
C VAL A 48 1.52 8.75 7.67
N HIS A 49 0.85 9.82 8.11
CA HIS A 49 -0.58 10.00 7.88
C HIS A 49 -0.85 10.56 6.47
N GLU A 50 -1.70 9.88 5.69
CA GLU A 50 -2.20 10.40 4.40
C GLU A 50 -3.64 10.90 4.54
N ARG A 51 -3.92 12.13 4.08
CA ARG A 51 -5.28 12.66 4.08
C ARG A 51 -6.22 11.81 3.20
N GLY A 52 -7.38 11.48 3.74
CA GLY A 52 -8.40 10.68 3.03
C GLY A 52 -8.07 9.20 2.93
N ARG A 53 -7.15 8.72 3.77
CA ARG A 53 -6.96 7.31 4.10
C ARG A 53 -7.17 7.16 5.60
N GLU A 54 -7.90 6.11 6.01
CA GLU A 54 -8.19 5.87 7.43
C GLU A 54 -7.05 5.13 8.15
N ALA A 55 -6.10 4.57 7.39
CA ALA A 55 -4.92 3.88 7.90
C ALA A 55 -3.63 4.66 7.62
N PRO A 56 -2.64 4.62 8.54
CA PRO A 56 -1.31 5.17 8.30
C PRO A 56 -0.55 4.38 7.24
N LEU A 57 0.42 5.04 6.60
CA LEU A 57 1.35 4.43 5.64
C LEU A 57 2.72 4.27 6.28
N ALA A 58 3.34 3.11 6.10
CA ALA A 58 4.75 2.91 6.38
C ALA A 58 5.57 3.38 5.18
N LYS A 59 6.52 4.28 5.43
CA LYS A 59 7.54 4.69 4.47
C LYS A 59 8.70 3.72 4.59
N VAL A 60 8.90 2.89 3.57
CA VAL A 60 9.90 1.82 3.55
C VAL A 60 11.03 2.22 2.60
N ARG A 61 12.27 2.12 3.07
CA ARG A 61 13.48 2.34 2.27
C ARG A 61 14.16 0.99 2.00
N PHE A 62 14.41 0.70 0.73
CA PHE A 62 15.08 -0.52 0.30
C PHE A 62 16.59 -0.34 0.18
N GLU A 63 17.28 -1.47 -0.01
CA GLU A 63 18.74 -1.55 -0.18
C GLU A 63 19.28 -0.69 -1.33
N ASP A 64 18.51 -0.55 -2.42
CA ASP A 64 18.84 0.29 -3.57
C ASP A 64 18.64 1.80 -3.32
N GLY A 65 18.17 2.16 -2.13
CA GLY A 65 17.82 3.53 -1.74
C GLY A 65 16.45 3.97 -2.24
N SER A 66 15.70 3.13 -2.94
CA SER A 66 14.34 3.43 -3.34
C SER A 66 13.41 3.51 -2.13
N VAL A 67 12.37 4.33 -2.24
CA VAL A 67 11.39 4.53 -1.17
C VAL A 67 10.02 4.18 -1.68
N SER A 68 9.30 3.35 -0.93
CA SER A 68 7.90 3.03 -1.21
C SER A 68 7.02 3.26 0.01
N PHE A 69 5.73 3.46 -0.26
CA PHE A 69 4.72 3.62 0.77
C PHE A 69 3.82 2.39 0.74
N VAL A 70 3.74 1.68 1.86
CA VAL A 70 2.85 0.53 2.02
C VAL A 70 1.89 0.79 3.19
N PRO A 71 0.67 0.24 3.19
CA PRO A 71 -0.19 0.31 4.36
C PRO A 71 0.54 -0.25 5.59
N ALA A 72 0.59 0.52 6.68
CA ALA A 72 1.24 0.05 7.89
C ALA A 72 0.41 -1.06 8.54
N VAL A 73 1.06 -2.14 8.92
CA VAL A 73 0.43 -3.26 9.65
C VAL A 73 0.37 -2.91 11.13
N LEU A 74 -0.61 -3.47 11.84
CA LEU A 74 -0.72 -3.30 13.29
C LEU A 74 0.56 -3.77 13.99
N GLY A 75 1.17 -2.86 14.75
CA GLY A 75 2.41 -3.12 15.49
C GLY A 75 3.69 -2.75 14.75
N ALA A 76 3.61 -2.25 13.51
CA ALA A 76 4.77 -1.77 12.76
C ALA A 76 5.47 -0.63 13.50
N LYS A 77 6.81 -0.66 13.51
CA LYS A 77 7.65 0.36 14.17
C LYS A 77 8.70 0.92 13.22
N VAL A 78 9.11 2.15 13.47
CA VAL A 78 10.26 2.75 12.76
C VAL A 78 11.54 1.98 13.16
N GLY A 79 12.37 1.67 12.17
CA GLY A 79 13.57 0.85 12.29
C GLY A 79 13.33 -0.67 12.14
N GLU A 80 12.09 -1.10 11.95
CA GLU A 80 11.77 -2.50 11.68
C GLU A 80 12.07 -2.86 10.22
N THR A 81 12.62 -4.05 9.99
CA THR A 81 12.93 -4.56 8.66
C THR A 81 11.81 -5.46 8.16
N LEU A 82 11.30 -5.16 6.97
CA LEU A 82 10.32 -5.96 6.24
C LEU A 82 11.01 -6.73 5.12
N GLN A 83 10.62 -7.99 4.95
CA GLN A 83 11.11 -8.84 3.87
C GLN A 83 10.08 -8.95 2.74
N PHE A 84 10.57 -8.90 1.51
CA PHE A 84 9.78 -9.00 0.29
C PHE A 84 10.31 -10.14 -0.59
N GLY A 85 9.45 -11.12 -0.87
CA GLY A 85 9.71 -12.17 -1.85
C GLY A 85 9.22 -13.55 -1.43
N LEU A 86 9.50 -14.56 -2.26
CA LEU A 86 8.99 -15.92 -2.08
C LEU A 86 9.53 -16.66 -0.84
N LYS A 87 10.76 -16.35 -0.40
CA LYS A 87 11.41 -16.98 0.75
C LYS A 87 11.31 -16.16 2.05
N SER A 88 10.53 -15.09 2.04
CA SER A 88 10.36 -14.24 3.21
C SER A 88 9.71 -15.01 4.36
N LYS A 89 10.08 -14.69 5.60
CA LYS A 89 9.50 -15.34 6.78
C LYS A 89 8.03 -14.96 6.92
N ILE A 90 7.22 -15.88 7.43
CA ILE A 90 5.80 -15.64 7.72
C ILE A 90 5.70 -14.89 9.06
N GLU A 91 6.01 -13.60 9.01
CA GLU A 91 5.95 -12.68 10.15
C GLU A 91 5.11 -11.46 9.77
N LYS A 92 4.61 -10.73 10.77
CA LYS A 92 3.75 -9.56 10.54
C LYS A 92 4.53 -8.50 9.77
N GLY A 93 3.95 -7.97 8.70
CA GLY A 93 4.57 -6.94 7.86
C GLY A 93 5.32 -7.46 6.65
N ASN A 94 5.81 -8.71 6.68
CA ASN A 94 6.49 -9.30 5.53
C ASN A 94 5.53 -9.54 4.36
N VAL A 95 6.08 -9.49 3.16
CA VAL A 95 5.35 -9.63 1.91
C VAL A 95 5.81 -10.89 1.20
N ILE A 96 4.89 -11.85 1.11
CA ILE A 96 5.11 -13.18 0.53
C ILE A 96 3.95 -13.53 -0.41
N SER A 97 4.20 -14.42 -1.38
CA SER A 97 3.15 -14.96 -2.25
C SER A 97 2.13 -15.79 -1.45
N ILE A 98 0.86 -15.65 -1.80
CA ILE A 98 -0.28 -16.35 -1.16
C ILE A 98 -0.07 -17.86 -1.14
N GLN A 99 0.55 -18.43 -2.17
CA GLN A 99 0.81 -19.87 -2.26
C GLN A 99 1.68 -20.42 -1.12
N ASN A 100 2.48 -19.56 -0.47
CA ASN A 100 3.40 -19.92 0.61
C ASN A 100 2.84 -19.55 2.00
N ILE A 101 1.64 -18.97 2.08
CA ILE A 101 1.02 -18.55 3.34
C ILE A 101 0.13 -19.69 3.86
N PRO A 102 0.26 -20.11 5.13
CA PRO A 102 -0.59 -21.14 5.69
C PRO A 102 -2.02 -20.64 5.88
N ASP A 103 -2.98 -21.55 5.70
CA ASP A 103 -4.40 -21.25 5.87
C ASP A 103 -4.72 -20.76 7.29
N GLY A 104 -5.65 -19.81 7.38
CA GLY A 104 -6.01 -19.16 8.65
C GLY A 104 -5.13 -17.97 9.04
N THR A 105 -4.13 -17.61 8.23
CA THR A 105 -3.33 -16.39 8.45
C THR A 105 -4.09 -15.13 8.06
N ILE A 106 -4.03 -14.10 8.90
CA ILE A 106 -4.57 -12.78 8.58
C ILE A 106 -3.59 -12.05 7.65
N VAL A 107 -4.05 -11.70 6.45
CA VAL A 107 -3.26 -11.01 5.43
C VAL A 107 -3.89 -9.66 5.06
N CYS A 108 -3.13 -8.76 4.44
CA CYS A 108 -3.62 -7.46 3.98
C CYS A 108 -2.96 -7.05 2.66
N ASN A 109 -3.52 -6.01 2.00
CA ASN A 109 -2.97 -5.40 0.80
C ASN A 109 -2.71 -6.39 -0.37
N ILE A 110 -3.66 -7.30 -0.60
CA ILE A 110 -3.56 -8.35 -1.62
C ILE A 110 -3.59 -7.75 -3.03
N GLU A 111 -2.67 -8.19 -3.89
CA GLU A 111 -2.65 -7.82 -5.30
C GLU A 111 -3.72 -8.57 -6.09
N LYS A 112 -4.45 -7.84 -6.93
CA LYS A 112 -5.42 -8.45 -7.86
C LYS A 112 -4.71 -9.16 -9.03
N HIS A 113 -3.61 -8.57 -9.48
CA HIS A 113 -2.77 -9.03 -10.58
C HIS A 113 -1.31 -8.70 -10.23
N PHE A 114 -0.41 -9.64 -10.49
CA PHE A 114 1.04 -9.48 -10.39
C PHE A 114 1.61 -9.22 -11.79
#